data_AF-A0A353Y5J0-F1
#
_entry.id   AF-A0A353Y5J0-F1
#
_cell.length_a   1.000
_cell.length_b   1.000
_cell.length_c   1.000
_cell.angle_alpha   90.00
_cell.angle_beta   90.00
_cell.angle_gamma   90.00
#
_symmetry.space_group_name_H-M   'P 1'
#
loop_
_entity.id
_entity.type
_entity.pdbx_description
1 polymer ?
#
loop_
_entity_poly.entity_id
_entity_poly.type
_entity_poly.pdbx_seq_one_letter_code
_entity_poly.pdbx_strand_id
1 'polypeptide(L)' 'DDYMAKPFSLQELEARVRALVRRGMGATSSHIKHGPLTYDQAGRVATIDGKM' A
#
# COMPACT_ATOMS: atom_id res chain seq x y z
N ASP A 1 4.72 -0.13 16.66
CA ASP A 1 5.64 -1.19 17.10
C ASP A 1 7.08 -1.02 16.63
N ASP A 2 7.51 0.17 16.19
CA ASP A 2 8.90 0.38 15.74
C ASP A 2 9.58 1.40 16.66
N TYR A 3 10.69 1.02 17.29
CA TYR A 3 11.44 1.85 18.24
C TYR A 3 12.86 2.09 17.70
N MET A 4 13.37 3.31 17.90
CA MET A 4 14.73 3.69 17.54
C MET A 4 15.48 4.23 18.75
N ALA A 5 16.70 3.72 18.97
CA ALA A 5 17.60 4.22 19.99
C ALA A 5 18.25 5.55 19.54
N LYS A 6 18.55 6.44 20.48
CA LYS A 6 19.26 7.70 20.20
C LYS A 6 20.78 7.48 20.17
N PRO A 7 21.55 8.29 19.40
CA PRO A 7 21.07 9.27 18.43
C PRO A 7 20.66 8.62 17.11
N PHE A 8 19.64 9.16 16.45
CA PHE A 8 19.16 8.66 15.16
C PHE A 8 19.15 9.73 14.08
N SER A 9 19.17 9.27 12.83
CA SER A 9 18.99 10.10 11.64
C SER A 9 17.51 10.45 11.43
N LEU A 10 17.24 11.72 11.11
CA LEU A 10 15.89 12.16 10.72
C LEU A 10 15.41 11.43 9.45
N GLN A 11 16.33 11.11 8.55
CA GLN A 11 16.04 10.44 7.28
C GLN A 11 15.62 8.98 7.51
N GLU A 12 16.21 8.31 8.50
CA GLU A 12 15.82 6.95 8.87
C GLU A 12 14.45 6.93 9.57
N LEU A 13 14.20 7.91 10.45
CA LEU A 13 12.89 8.06 11.09
C LEU A 13 11.79 8.29 10.05
N GLU A 14 12.01 9.17 9.07
CA GLU A 14 11.04 9.43 7.99
C GLU A 14 10.74 8.15 7.19
N ALA A 15 11.79 7.41 6.82
CA ALA A 15 11.65 6.18 6.05
C ALA A 15 10.82 5.12 6.81
N ARG A 16 11.05 4.97 8.11
CA ARG A 16 10.30 4.05 8.98
C ARG A 16 8.85 4.47 9.17
N VAL A 17 8.59 5.76 9.40
CA VAL A 17 7.21 6.30 9.47
C VAL A 17 6.46 6.01 8.17
N ARG A 18 7.08 6.27 7.02
CA ARG A 18 6.48 5.99 5.71
C ARG A 18 6.19 4.50 5.51
N ALA A 19 7.09 3.62 5.95
CA ALA A 19 6.88 2.18 5.92
C ALA A 19 5.73 1.73 6.84
N LEU A 20 5.63 2.30 8.04
CA LEU A 20 4.58 1.99 9.00
C LEU A 20 3.21 2.42 8.47
N VAL A 21 3.09 3.59 7.84
CA VAL A 21 1.86 4.06 7.19
C VAL A 21 1.43 3.09 6.09
N ARG A 22 2.36 2.68 5.20
CA ARG A 22 2.07 1.68 4.16
C ARG A 22 1.60 0.34 4.73
N ARG A 23 2.17 -0.08 5.88
CA ARG A 23 1.79 -1.31 6.57
C ARG A 23 0.40 -1.22 7.20
N GLY A 24 0.07 -0.10 7.84
CA GLY A 24 -1.25 0.13 8.44
C GLY A 24 -2.37 0.28 7.41
N MET A 25 -2.03 0.81 6.23
CA MET A 25 -2.89 0.79 5.05
C MET A 25 -2.97 -0.58 4.37
N GLY A 26 -2.36 -1.61 4.98
CA GLY A 26 -2.56 -3.03 4.74
C GLY A 26 -2.76 -3.34 3.27
N ALA A 27 -1.70 -3.27 2.47
CA ALA A 27 -1.72 -3.62 1.05
C ALA A 27 -3.04 -3.19 0.43
N THR A 28 -3.31 -1.88 0.34
CA THR A 28 -4.48 -1.34 -0.39
C THR A 28 -4.60 -2.18 -1.62
N SER A 29 -5.56 -3.10 -1.65
CA SER A 29 -5.61 -4.08 -2.71
C SER A 29 -5.78 -3.20 -3.93
N SER A 30 -4.75 -3.12 -4.78
CA SER A 30 -4.83 -2.20 -5.91
C SER A 30 -6.08 -2.54 -6.73
N HIS A 31 -6.53 -3.79 -6.62
CA HIS A 31 -7.82 -4.32 -7.00
C HIS A 31 -8.98 -3.85 -6.09
N ILE A 32 -9.83 -2.98 -6.62
CA ILE A 32 -11.22 -2.80 -6.18
C ILE A 32 -12.07 -3.87 -6.87
N LYS A 33 -12.86 -4.66 -6.12
CA LYS A 33 -13.76 -5.67 -6.71
C LYS A 33 -15.22 -5.31 -6.45
N HIS A 34 -16.05 -5.37 -7.48
CA HIS A 34 -17.51 -5.19 -7.41
C HIS A 34 -18.20 -6.21 -8.30
N GLY A 35 -18.61 -7.35 -7.72
CA GLY A 35 -19.14 -8.48 -8.49
C GLY A 35 -18.10 -9.05 -9.46
N PRO A 36 -18.39 -9.20 -10.77
CA PRO A 36 -17.44 -9.68 -11.76
C PRO A 36 -16.41 -8.61 -12.18
N LEU A 37 -16.65 -7.33 -11.84
CA LEU A 37 -15.74 -6.23 -12.12
C LEU A 37 -14.58 -6.20 -11.13
N THR A 38 -13.36 -6.19 -11.64
CA THR A 38 -12.13 -5.95 -10.88
C THR A 38 -11.38 -4.79 -11.50
N TYR A 39 -11.05 -3.77 -10.70
CA TYR A 39 -10.31 -2.59 -11.11
C TYR A 39 -8.97 -2.50 -10.39
N ASP A 40 -7.88 -2.62 -11.12
CA ASP A 40 -6.53 -2.39 -10.62
C ASP A 40 -6.19 -0.89 -10.67
N GLN A 41 -6.16 -0.24 -9.51
CA GLN A 41 -5.75 1.14 -9.29
C GLN A 41 -4.29 1.41 -9.66
N ALA A 42 -3.40 0.41 -9.56
CA ALA A 42 -1.98 0.57 -9.87
C ALA A 42 -1.76 0.57 -11.39
N GLY A 43 -2.32 -0.41 -12.09
CA GLY A 43 -2.28 -0.51 -13.56
C GLY A 43 -3.29 0.39 -14.28
N ARG A 44 -4.27 0.95 -13.56
CA ARG A 44 -5.45 1.65 -14.11
C ARG A 44 -6.22 0.79 -15.12
N VAL A 45 -6.35 -0.50 -14.84
CA VAL A 45 -7.01 -1.49 -15.70
C VAL A 45 -8.30 -1.97 -15.04
N ALA A 46 -9.37 -2.06 -15.82
CA ALA A 46 -10.61 -2.73 -15.41
C ALA A 46 -10.74 -4.07 -16.14
N THR A 47 -11.25 -5.08 -15.46
CA THR A 47 -11.56 -6.39 -16.05
C THR A 47 -12.94 -6.84 -15.59
N ILE A 48 -13.68 -7.54 -16.45
CA ILE A 48 -14.93 -8.24 -16.11
C ILE A 48 -14.70 -9.72 -16.36
N ASP A 49 -14.92 -10.55 -15.34
CA ASP A 49 -14.66 -12.00 -15.41
C ASP A 49 -13.23 -12.35 -15.87
N GLY A 50 -12.26 -11.49 -15.53
CA GLY A 50 -10.86 -11.64 -15.91
C GLY A 50 -10.53 -11.25 -17.36
N LYS A 51 -11.46 -10.64 -18.10
CA LYS A 51 -11.23 -10.08 -19.43
C LYS A 51 -11.19 -8.55 -19.38
N MET A 52 -10.21 -7.94 -20.06
CA MET A 52 -10.07 -6.49 -20.19
C MET A 52 -11.10 -5.89 -21.14
#